data_AF-D4MYU9-F1
#
_entry.id   AF-D4MYU9-F1
#
_cell.length_a   1.000
_cell.length_b   1.000
_cell.length_c   1.000
_cell.angle_alpha   90.00
_cell.angle_beta   90.00
_cell.angle_gamma   90.00
#
_symmetry.space_group_name_H-M   'P 1'
#
loop_
_entity.id
_entity.type
_entity.pdbx_description
1 polymer ?
#
loop_
_entity_poly.entity_id
_entity_poly.type
_entity_poly.pdbx_seq_one_letter_code
_entity_poly.pdbx_strand_id
1 'polypeptide(L)'
;MIEDVANLKIHKLLAGHFGGMQQMGSKISNNEIDLLIFLQDPANKKRTPDFYNVLNLCDQYNIPCATNLPTAEVLILALDRGDLDWRNMYK
;
A
#
# COMPACT_ATOMS: atom_id res chain seq x y z
N MET A 1 11.97 16.34 0.15
CA MET A 1 11.29 15.07 0.52
C MET A 1 9.95 15.00 -0.19
N ILE A 2 9.25 13.86 -0.20
CA ILE A 2 7.95 13.76 -0.89
C ILE A 2 6.95 14.77 -0.31
N GLU A 3 6.99 15.03 1.00
CA GLU A 3 6.12 16.02 1.64
C GLU A 3 6.29 17.44 1.08
N ASP A 4 7.52 17.82 0.72
CA ASP A 4 7.84 19.18 0.26
C ASP A 4 7.35 19.44 -1.16
N VAL A 5 7.26 18.38 -1.99
CA VAL A 5 6.85 18.49 -3.40
C VAL A 5 5.37 18.20 -3.60
N ALA A 6 4.77 17.34 -2.77
CA ALA A 6 3.37 16.95 -2.90
C ALA A 6 2.41 17.84 -2.09
N ASN A 7 2.93 18.62 -1.13
CA ASN A 7 2.11 19.41 -0.19
C ASN A 7 1.03 18.55 0.52
N LEU A 8 1.41 17.32 0.88
CA LEU A 8 0.56 16.36 1.57
C LEU A 8 1.09 16.10 2.97
N LYS A 9 0.18 15.82 3.92
CA LYS A 9 0.54 15.34 5.24
C LYS A 9 0.99 13.88 5.14
N ILE A 10 2.28 13.62 5.33
CA ILE A 10 2.85 12.27 5.23
C ILE A 10 3.15 11.72 6.61
N HIS A 11 2.59 10.55 6.93
CA HIS A 11 3.01 9.74 8.08
C HIS A 11 4.08 8.75 7.62
N LYS A 12 5.30 8.91 8.13
CA LYS A 12 6.44 8.06 7.76
C LYS A 12 6.51 6.82 8.66
N LEU A 13 6.68 5.66 8.04
CA LEU A 13 7.10 4.43 8.70
C LEU A 13 8.63 4.32 8.69
N LEU A 14 9.15 3.32 9.39
CA LEU A 14 10.57 2.98 9.33
C LEU A 14 10.97 2.57 7.90
N ALA A 15 12.26 2.62 7.60
CA ALA A 15 12.76 2.04 6.35
C ALA A 15 12.45 0.53 6.32
N GLY A 16 12.20 -0.03 5.14
CA GLY A 16 11.77 -1.42 4.99
C GLY A 16 12.67 -2.42 5.69
N HIS A 17 14.00 -2.26 5.55
CA HIS A 17 15.01 -3.11 6.19
C HIS A 17 15.18 -2.89 7.70
N PHE A 18 14.56 -1.85 8.27
CA PHE A 18 14.51 -1.58 9.71
C PHE A 18 13.13 -1.93 10.32
N GLY A 19 12.30 -2.69 9.62
CA GLY A 19 10.99 -3.14 10.11
C GLY A 19 9.80 -2.34 9.59
N GLY A 20 9.99 -1.40 8.67
CA GLY A 20 8.88 -0.66 8.04
C GLY A 20 7.86 -1.56 7.36
N MET A 21 8.31 -2.69 6.78
CA MET A 21 7.43 -3.68 6.15
C MET A 21 6.52 -4.37 7.18
N GLN A 22 7.03 -4.63 8.38
CA GLN A 22 6.25 -5.22 9.47
C GLN A 22 5.24 -4.22 10.02
N GLN A 23 5.62 -2.94 10.16
CA GLN A 23 4.69 -1.87 10.53
C GLN A 23 3.56 -1.74 9.50
N MET A 24 3.88 -1.80 8.20
CA MET A 24 2.88 -1.79 7.14
C MET A 24 1.95 -3.01 7.22
N GLY A 25 2.50 -4.21 7.44
CA GLY A 25 1.72 -5.43 7.63
C GLY A 25 0.75 -5.34 8.81
N SER A 26 1.19 -4.80 9.96
CA SER A 26 0.33 -4.56 11.12
C SER A 26 -0.81 -3.59 10.80
N LYS A 27 -0.55 -2.54 10.02
CA LYS A 27 -1.57 -1.59 9.61
C LYS A 27 -2.59 -2.20 8.66
N ILE A 28 -2.14 -3.06 7.74
CA ILE A 28 -3.02 -3.84 6.85
C ILE A 28 -3.94 -4.75 7.68
N SER A 29 -3.38 -5.53 8.61
CA SER A 29 -4.16 -6.46 9.42
C SER A 29 -5.17 -5.77 10.35
N ASN A 30 -4.88 -4.54 10.77
CA ASN A 30 -5.75 -3.72 11.60
C ASN A 30 -6.75 -2.88 10.78
N ASN A 31 -6.80 -3.06 9.46
CA ASN A 31 -7.65 -2.28 8.55
C ASN A 31 -7.42 -0.74 8.63
N GLU A 32 -6.20 -0.33 8.95
CA GLU A 32 -5.75 1.07 9.01
C GLU A 32 -5.25 1.58 7.65
N ILE A 33 -5.23 0.71 6.64
CA ILE A 33 -4.84 1.02 5.25
C ILE A 33 -6.01 0.62 4.35
N ASP A 34 -6.54 1.58 3.59
CA ASP A 34 -7.64 1.34 2.65
C ASP A 34 -7.15 0.99 1.23
N LEU A 35 -5.92 1.35 0.90
CA LEU A 35 -5.31 1.15 -0.43
C LEU A 35 -3.79 1.12 -0.32
N LEU A 36 -3.13 0.19 -1.02
CA LEU A 36 -1.67 0.10 -1.06
C LEU A 36 -1.12 0.35 -2.47
N ILE A 37 -0.27 1.37 -2.60
CA ILE A 37 0.56 1.58 -3.80
C ILE A 37 1.99 1.17 -3.45
N PHE A 38 2.43 0.02 -3.95
CA PHE A 38 3.73 -0.56 -3.63
C PHE A 38 4.62 -0.69 -4.88
N LEU A 39 5.24 0.43 -5.25
CA LEU A 39 6.09 0.51 -6.43
C LEU A 39 7.50 0.03 -6.11
N GLN A 40 7.94 -1.00 -6.84
CA GLN A 40 9.31 -1.48 -6.80
C GLN A 40 9.96 -1.32 -8.17
N ASP A 41 11.26 -1.01 -8.18
CA ASP A 41 12.06 -1.04 -9.40
C ASP A 41 12.00 -2.44 -10.05
N PRO A 42 11.47 -2.58 -11.29
CA PRO A 42 11.39 -3.87 -11.98
C PRO A 42 12.76 -4.50 -12.24
N ALA A 43 13.82 -3.70 -12.36
CA ALA A 43 15.18 -4.18 -12.56
C ALA A 43 15.80 -4.73 -11.26
N ASN A 44 15.24 -4.36 -10.10
CA ASN A 44 15.69 -4.87 -8.81
C ASN A 44 15.12 -6.28 -8.57
N LYS A 45 15.96 -7.29 -8.83
CA LYS A 45 15.61 -8.70 -8.66
C LYS A 45 15.37 -9.13 -7.21
N LYS A 46 15.68 -8.31 -6.20
CA LYS A 46 15.52 -8.67 -4.79
C LYS A 46 14.11 -8.38 -4.30
N ARG A 47 13.15 -9.19 -4.74
CA ARG A 47 11.88 -9.35 -4.01
C ARG A 47 12.16 -10.23 -2.80
N THR A 48 12.18 -9.62 -1.62
CA THR A 48 12.38 -10.33 -0.36
C THR A 48 11.11 -11.09 0.04
N PRO A 49 11.19 -12.09 0.94
CA PRO A 49 10.01 -12.70 1.53
C PRO A 49 9.04 -11.69 2.13
N ASP A 50 9.56 -10.62 2.75
CA ASP A 50 8.74 -9.54 3.33
C ASP A 50 7.91 -8.80 2.28
N PHE A 51 8.44 -8.61 1.07
CA PHE A 51 7.70 -8.00 -0.05
C PHE A 51 6.45 -8.81 -0.37
N TYR A 52 6.62 -10.12 -0.55
CA TYR A 52 5.51 -11.02 -0.83
C TYR A 52 4.55 -11.16 0.35
N ASN A 53 5.07 -11.09 1.59
CA ASN A 53 4.22 -11.12 2.77
C ASN A 53 3.25 -9.93 2.83
N VAL A 54 3.71 -8.71 2.48
CA VAL A 54 2.83 -7.53 2.39
C VAL A 54 1.73 -7.73 1.34
N LEU A 55 2.07 -8.29 0.17
CA LEU A 55 1.07 -8.58 -0.87
C LEU A 55 0.07 -9.66 -0.42
N ASN A 56 0.54 -10.73 0.22
CA ASN A 56 -0.33 -11.77 0.76
C ASN A 56 -1.28 -11.22 1.84
N LEU A 57 -0.81 -10.29 2.67
CA LEU A 57 -1.66 -9.60 3.64
C LEU A 57 -2.71 -8.73 2.92
N CYS A 58 -2.36 -8.07 1.82
CA CYS A 58 -3.35 -7.33 1.03
C CYS A 58 -4.46 -8.26 0.52
N ASP A 59 -4.11 -9.42 -0.03
CA ASP A 59 -5.09 -10.41 -0.48
C ASP A 59 -5.94 -10.93 0.68
N GLN A 60 -5.32 -11.27 1.82
CA GLN A 60 -6.02 -11.79 3.00
C GLN A 60 -7.03 -10.80 3.60
N TYR A 61 -6.68 -9.51 3.64
CA TYR A 61 -7.50 -8.44 4.23
C TYR A 61 -8.27 -7.63 3.16
N ASN A 62 -8.32 -8.14 1.92
CA ASN A 62 -8.99 -7.54 0.77
C ASN A 62 -8.58 -6.07 0.50
N ILE A 63 -7.31 -5.73 0.74
CA ILE A 63 -6.76 -4.39 0.47
C ILE A 63 -6.42 -4.28 -1.03
N PRO A 64 -7.04 -3.33 -1.77
CA PRO A 64 -6.63 -3.05 -3.14
C PRO A 64 -5.15 -2.66 -3.20
N CYS A 65 -4.38 -3.37 -4.04
CA CYS A 65 -2.94 -3.18 -4.15
C CYS A 65 -2.50 -2.93 -5.60
N ALA A 66 -1.66 -1.92 -5.81
CA ALA A 66 -1.00 -1.63 -7.08
C ALA A 66 0.52 -1.80 -6.95
N THR A 67 1.12 -2.58 -7.86
CA THR A 67 2.59 -2.78 -7.93
C THR A 67 3.23 -2.07 -9.13
N ASN A 68 2.44 -1.35 -9.92
CA ASN A 68 2.88 -0.58 -11.07
C ASN A 68 2.03 0.70 -11.22
N LEU A 69 2.51 1.65 -12.04
CA LEU A 69 1.85 2.94 -12.23
C LEU A 69 0.47 2.85 -12.89
N PRO A 70 0.27 2.10 -14.01
CA PRO A 70 -1.06 1.98 -14.60
C PRO A 70 -2.13 1.46 -13.64
N THR A 71 -1.80 0.45 -12.82
CA THR A 71 -2.72 -0.06 -11.79
C THR A 71 -2.97 0.98 -10.70
N ALA A 72 -1.94 1.72 -10.27
CA ALA A 72 -2.09 2.78 -9.26
C ALA A 72 -3.04 3.90 -9.74
N GLU A 73 -2.94 4.30 -11.01
CA GLU A 73 -3.82 5.31 -11.60
C GLU A 73 -5.29 4.86 -11.59
N VAL A 74 -5.56 3.63 -12.05
CA VAL A 74 -6.92 3.06 -12.03
C VAL A 74 -7.47 3.00 -10.61
N LEU A 75 -6.66 2.58 -9.64
CA LEU A 75 -7.06 2.46 -8.24
C LEU A 75 -7.36 3.82 -7.58
N ILE A 76 -6.55 4.85 -7.86
CA ILE A 76 -6.81 6.21 -7.34
C ILE A 76 -8.13 6.76 -7.90
N LEU A 77 -8.36 6.60 -9.20
CA LEU A 77 -9.62 7.04 -9.81
C LEU A 77 -10.83 6.26 -9.30
N ALA A 78 -10.67 4.97 -9.01
CA ALA A 78 -11.71 4.16 -8.39
C ALA A 78 -12.01 4.61 -6.96
N LEU A 79 -10.98 4.95 -6.18
CA LEU A 79 -11.14 5.51 -4.84
C LEU A 79 -11.90 6.84 -4.87
N ASP A 80 -11.57 7.74 -5.80
CA ASP A 80 -12.24 9.05 -5.97
C ASP A 80 -13.73 8.90 -6.34
N ARG A 81 -14.08 7.87 -7.12
CA ARG A 81 -15.46 7.54 -7.48
C ARG A 81 -16.27 6.88 -6.35
N GLY A 82 -15.64 6.46 -5.27
CA GLY A 82 -16.28 5.67 -4.20
C GLY A 82 -16.43 4.18 -4.51
N ASP A 83 -15.75 3.66 -5.54
CA ASP A 83 -15.82 2.24 -5.93
C ASP A 83 -15.28 1.30 -4.82
N LEU A 84 -14.58 1.86 -3.83
CA LEU A 84 -14.00 1.13 -2.69
C LEU A 84 -14.81 1.26 -1.39
N ASP A 85 -15.97 1.93 -1.41
CA ASP A 85 -16.77 2.21 -0.21
C ASP A 85 -17.32 0.95 0.47
N TRP A 86 -17.41 -0.16 -0.26
CA TRP A 86 -17.73 -1.47 0.31
C TRP A 86 -16.80 -1.86 1.46
N ARG A 87 -15.55 -1.35 1.49
CA ARG A 87 -14.60 -1.59 2.60
C ARG A 87 -15.06 -1.02 3.93
N ASN A 88 -15.91 0.01 3.92
CA ASN A 88 -16.47 0.58 5.15
C ASN A 88 -17.57 -0.29 5.76
N MET A 89 -18.16 -1.21 4.98
CA MET A 89 -19.19 -2.14 5.46
C MET A 89 -18.62 -3.31 6.27
N TYR A 90 -17.31 -3.57 6.15
CA TYR A 90 -16.60 -4.68 6.79
C TYR A 90 -15.60 -4.21 7.88
N LYS A 91 -15.66 -2.93 8.26
CA LYS A 91 -14.90 -2.36 9.38
C LYS A 91 -15.51 -2.73 10.73
#